data_AF-A0A9E5I4R9-F1
#
_entry.id   AF-A0A9E5I4R9-F1
#
_cell.length_a   1.000
_cell.length_b   1.000
_cell.length_c   1.000
_cell.angle_alpha   90.00
_cell.angle_beta   90.00
_cell.angle_gamma   90.00
#
_symmetry.space_group_name_H-M   'P 1'
#
loop_
_entity.id
_entity.type
_entity.pdbx_description
1 polymer ?
#
loop_
_entity_poly.entity_id
_entity_poly.type
_entity_poly.pdbx_seq_one_letter_code
_entity_poly.pdbx_strand_id
1 'polypeptide(L)'
;EDKVRFIAATALHPAKQEKLKQVLEQVQLAEAALLRAAELAKRGDSAGAWESVERGFSDYPDDPKLNQARAEFTTKAAEFVRSIRTAQEMERKQQWGSSLAWYLQAQEDYASSEIAQEGILRLSSKIMEP
;
A
#
# COMPACT_ATOMS: atom_id res chain seq x y z
N GLU A 1 2.03 27.24 2.42
CA GLU A 1 1.34 28.37 3.09
C GLU A 1 -0.10 28.05 3.50
N ASP A 2 -0.83 27.20 2.77
CA ASP A 2 -2.25 26.90 3.07
C ASP A 2 -2.48 26.11 4.37
N LYS A 3 -1.57 25.21 4.73
CA LYS A 3 -1.64 24.43 5.99
C LYS A 3 -1.75 25.33 7.22
N VAL A 4 -1.01 26.44 7.26
CA VAL A 4 -1.02 27.41 8.37
C VAL A 4 -2.32 28.22 8.39
N ARG A 5 -2.85 28.57 7.20
CA ARG A 5 -4.14 29.28 7.07
C ARG A 5 -5.32 28.44 7.57
N PHE A 6 -5.38 27.15 7.25
CA PHE A 6 -6.47 26.28 7.71
C PHE A 6 -6.44 26.03 9.22
N ILE A 7 -5.25 25.96 9.82
CA ILE A 7 -5.08 25.81 11.28
C ILE A 7 -5.56 27.08 12.01
N ALA A 8 -5.27 28.27 11.47
CA ALA A 8 -5.74 29.53 12.05
C ALA A 8 -7.27 29.69 11.97
N ALA A 9 -7.88 29.28 10.85
CA ALA A 9 -9.34 29.34 10.66
C ALA A 9 -10.14 28.36 11.55
N THR A 10 -9.51 27.31 12.06
CA THR A 10 -10.14 26.30 12.94
C THR A 10 -9.84 26.50 14.42
N ALA A 11 -9.10 27.55 14.80
CA ALA A 11 -8.66 27.80 16.17
C ALA A 11 -9.79 27.94 17.21
N LEU A 12 -11.00 28.33 16.80
CA LEU A 12 -12.18 28.43 17.66
C LEU A 12 -12.98 27.11 17.79
N HIS A 13 -12.56 26.05 17.08
CA HIS A 13 -13.25 24.77 17.00
C HIS A 13 -12.25 23.60 17.17
N PRO A 14 -11.90 23.24 18.41
CA PRO A 14 -10.84 22.25 18.69
C PRO A 14 -11.08 20.88 18.03
N ALA A 15 -12.33 20.42 17.97
CA ALA A 15 -12.67 19.17 17.26
C ALA A 15 -12.43 19.23 15.74
N LYS A 16 -12.64 20.40 15.11
CA LYS A 16 -12.37 20.60 13.68
C LYS A 16 -10.86 20.75 13.42
N GLN A 17 -10.12 21.32 14.36
CA GLN A 17 -8.67 21.43 14.28
C GLN A 17 -7.99 20.07 14.37
N GLU A 18 -8.45 19.17 15.24
CA GLU A 18 -7.89 17.82 15.35
C GLU A 18 -8.17 16.99 14.08
N LYS A 19 -9.40 17.04 13.57
CA LYS A 19 -9.75 16.39 12.30
C LYS A 19 -8.94 16.95 11.12
N LEU A 20 -8.68 18.26 11.11
CA LEU A 20 -7.84 18.89 10.09
C LEU A 20 -6.38 18.40 10.19
N LYS A 21 -5.80 18.29 11.38
CA LYS A 21 -4.44 17.75 11.55
C LYS A 21 -4.35 16.33 11.02
N GLN A 22 -5.32 15.48 11.35
CA GLN A 22 -5.41 14.13 10.83
C GLN A 22 -5.40 14.18 9.30
N VAL A 23 -6.36 14.84 8.66
CA VAL A 23 -6.42 14.94 7.19
C VAL A 23 -5.11 15.45 6.57
N LEU A 24 -4.44 16.43 7.19
CA LEU A 24 -3.16 16.94 6.69
C LEU A 24 -2.02 15.92 6.77
N GLU A 25 -2.00 15.11 7.82
CA GLU A 25 -1.07 13.98 7.95
C GLU A 25 -1.37 12.90 6.90
N GLN A 26 -2.66 12.61 6.69
CA GLN A 26 -3.12 11.67 5.68
C GLN A 26 -2.66 12.07 4.26
N VAL A 27 -2.84 13.34 3.90
CA VAL A 27 -2.38 13.89 2.63
C VAL A 27 -0.87 13.78 2.48
N GLN A 28 -0.10 14.08 3.53
CA GLN A 28 1.37 13.96 3.47
C GLN A 28 1.83 12.53 3.22
N LEU A 29 1.19 11.54 3.85
CA LEU A 29 1.52 10.12 3.66
C LEU A 29 1.18 9.66 2.25
N ALA A 30 0.00 10.05 1.74
CA ALA A 30 -0.41 9.76 0.36
C ALA A 30 0.56 10.38 -0.67
N GLU A 31 0.95 11.64 -0.48
CA GLU A 31 1.92 12.32 -1.34
C GLU A 31 3.31 11.66 -1.30
N ALA A 32 3.76 11.23 -0.12
CA ALA A 32 5.03 10.52 0.03
C ALA A 32 5.01 9.16 -0.71
N ALA A 33 3.90 8.42 -0.60
CA ALA A 33 3.70 7.16 -1.31
C ALA A 33 3.73 7.35 -2.84
N LEU A 34 3.06 8.39 -3.34
CA LEU A 34 3.06 8.75 -4.77
C LEU A 34 4.45 9.18 -5.27
N LEU A 35 5.18 9.97 -4.48
CA LEU A 35 6.53 10.41 -4.84
C LEU A 35 7.49 9.22 -4.94
N ARG A 36 7.45 8.32 -3.94
CA ARG A 36 8.25 7.08 -3.96
C ARG A 36 7.88 6.21 -5.16
N ALA A 37 6.59 6.04 -5.44
CA ALA A 37 6.14 5.27 -6.59
C ALA A 37 6.63 5.86 -7.92
N ALA A 38 6.59 7.18 -8.08
CA ALA A 38 7.09 7.86 -9.26
C ALA A 38 8.62 7.66 -9.44
N GLU A 39 9.39 7.74 -8.36
CA GLU A 39 10.84 7.50 -8.41
C GLU A 39 11.19 6.06 -8.77
N LEU A 40 10.45 5.07 -8.25
CA LEU A 40 10.62 3.67 -8.60
C LEU A 40 10.24 3.41 -10.07
N ALA A 41 9.11 3.96 -10.51
CA ALA A 41 8.65 3.86 -11.89
C ALA A 41 9.65 4.46 -12.89
N LYS A 42 10.29 5.58 -12.58
CA LYS A 42 11.35 6.18 -13.40
C LYS A 42 12.55 5.24 -13.61
N ARG A 43 12.80 4.34 -12.66
CA ARG A 43 13.87 3.33 -12.70
C ARG A 43 13.43 2.03 -13.37
N GLY A 44 12.18 1.95 -13.84
CA GLY A 44 11.59 0.75 -14.41
C GLY A 44 11.00 -0.21 -13.37
N ASP A 45 11.07 0.11 -12.07
CA ASP A 45 10.54 -0.73 -11.00
C ASP A 45 9.04 -0.49 -10.80
N SER A 46 8.25 -1.10 -11.68
CA SER A 46 6.78 -0.99 -11.64
C SER A 46 6.17 -1.78 -10.47
N ALA A 47 6.81 -2.86 -10.02
CA ALA A 47 6.34 -3.67 -8.90
C ALA A 47 6.52 -2.91 -7.58
N GLY A 48 7.70 -2.35 -7.33
CA GLY A 48 7.95 -1.49 -6.18
C GLY A 48 7.11 -0.22 -6.22
N ALA A 49 6.87 0.36 -7.40
CA ALA A 49 5.96 1.49 -7.55
C ALA A 49 4.53 1.13 -7.13
N TRP A 50 4.04 -0.04 -7.55
CA TRP A 50 2.73 -0.55 -7.12
C TRP A 50 2.68 -0.77 -5.60
N GLU A 51 3.66 -1.43 -4.99
CA GLU A 51 3.67 -1.68 -3.53
C GLU A 51 3.65 -0.38 -2.73
N SER A 52 4.43 0.62 -3.17
CA SER A 52 4.45 1.94 -2.54
C SER A 52 3.06 2.57 -2.52
N VAL A 53 2.30 2.47 -3.62
CA VAL A 53 0.93 2.96 -3.69
C VAL A 53 -0.04 2.07 -2.90
N GLU A 54 0.08 0.75 -2.96
CA GLU A 54 -0.81 -0.20 -2.27
C GLU A 54 -0.78 0.01 -0.74
N ARG A 55 0.41 0.26 -0.18
CA ARG A 55 0.55 0.59 1.24
C ARG A 55 -0.13 1.91 1.59
N GLY A 56 0.13 2.98 0.83
CA GLY A 56 -0.53 4.27 1.05
C GLY A 56 -2.05 4.21 0.85
N PHE A 57 -2.51 3.38 -0.07
CA PHE A 57 -3.93 3.15 -0.36
C PHE A 57 -4.66 2.43 0.78
N SER A 58 -4.00 1.51 1.47
CA SER A 58 -4.59 0.79 2.61
C SER A 58 -5.02 1.74 3.74
N ASP A 59 -4.28 2.84 3.91
CA ASP A 59 -4.62 3.88 4.87
C ASP A 59 -5.66 4.87 4.31
N TYR A 60 -5.65 5.13 2.99
CA TYR A 60 -6.46 6.18 2.33
C TYR A 60 -7.10 5.73 1.00
N PRO A 61 -8.14 4.88 1.04
CA PRO A 61 -8.73 4.30 -0.17
C PRO A 61 -9.49 5.30 -1.05
N ASP A 62 -9.89 6.45 -0.51
CA ASP A 62 -10.69 7.46 -1.22
C ASP A 62 -9.84 8.52 -1.95
N ASP A 63 -8.51 8.50 -1.81
CA ASP A 63 -7.65 9.46 -2.50
C ASP A 63 -7.64 9.19 -4.03
N PRO A 64 -8.05 10.16 -4.87
CA PRO A 64 -8.18 9.94 -6.30
C PRO A 64 -6.82 9.74 -6.99
N LYS A 65 -5.74 10.37 -6.49
CA LYS A 65 -4.41 10.23 -7.07
C LYS A 65 -3.82 8.86 -6.76
N LEU A 66 -3.99 8.36 -5.54
CA LEU A 66 -3.61 6.99 -5.17
C LEU A 66 -4.37 5.96 -6.00
N ASN A 67 -5.68 6.12 -6.16
CA ASN A 67 -6.49 5.25 -7.01
C ASN A 67 -5.99 5.19 -8.45
N GLN A 68 -5.70 6.36 -9.04
CA GLN A 68 -5.19 6.44 -10.41
C GLN A 68 -3.82 5.75 -10.54
N ALA A 69 -2.88 6.07 -9.65
CA ALA A 69 -1.54 5.47 -9.67
C ALA A 69 -1.60 3.94 -9.44
N ARG A 70 -2.47 3.49 -8.54
CA ARG A 70 -2.69 2.07 -8.26
C ARG A 70 -3.19 1.33 -9.50
N ALA A 71 -4.16 1.90 -10.21
CA ALA A 71 -4.70 1.32 -11.44
C ALA A 71 -3.63 1.25 -12.55
N GLU A 72 -2.84 2.31 -12.71
CA GLU A 72 -1.72 2.36 -13.66
C GLU A 72 -0.69 1.26 -13.37
N PHE A 73 -0.19 1.19 -12.13
CA PHE A 73 0.84 0.21 -11.77
C PHE A 73 0.30 -1.22 -11.68
N THR A 74 -0.99 -1.41 -11.40
CA THR A 74 -1.64 -2.73 -11.53
C THR A 74 -1.49 -3.26 -12.96
N THR A 75 -1.60 -2.39 -13.96
CA THR A 75 -1.46 -2.77 -15.37
C THR A 75 0.02 -3.03 -15.72
N LYS A 76 0.93 -2.21 -15.21
CA LYS A 76 2.37 -2.32 -15.50
C LYS A 76 3.07 -3.49 -14.80
N ALA A 77 2.57 -3.92 -13.64
CA ALA A 77 3.10 -5.02 -12.84
C ALA A 77 2.09 -6.18 -12.71
N ALA A 78 1.37 -6.49 -13.79
CA ALA A 78 0.19 -7.36 -13.76
C ALA A 78 0.42 -8.73 -13.10
N GLU A 79 1.51 -9.43 -13.46
CA GLU A 79 1.80 -10.76 -12.90
C GLU A 79 2.10 -10.70 -11.40
N PHE A 80 3.00 -9.80 -10.99
CA PHE A 80 3.31 -9.59 -9.56
C PHE A 80 2.04 -9.23 -8.75
N VAL A 81 1.23 -8.30 -9.25
CA VAL A 81 0.00 -7.86 -8.58
C VAL A 81 -1.02 -8.99 -8.50
N ARG A 82 -1.11 -9.82 -9.54
CA ARG A 82 -1.94 -11.03 -9.54
C ARG A 82 -1.47 -12.02 -8.47
N SER A 83 -0.17 -12.27 -8.36
CA SER A 83 0.41 -13.16 -7.35
C SER A 83 0.06 -12.67 -5.94
N ILE A 84 0.29 -11.39 -5.64
CA ILE A 84 -0.06 -10.78 -4.33
C ILE A 84 -1.56 -10.90 -4.03
N ARG A 85 -2.43 -10.51 -4.96
CA ARG A 85 -3.88 -10.52 -4.72
C ARG A 85 -4.42 -11.93 -4.54
N THR A 86 -3.88 -12.90 -5.30
CA THR A 86 -4.27 -14.31 -5.17
C THR A 86 -3.82 -14.85 -3.82
N ALA A 87 -2.59 -14.52 -3.38
CA ALA A 87 -2.10 -14.90 -2.05
C ALA A 87 -3.02 -14.38 -0.93
N GLN A 88 -3.35 -13.08 -0.97
CA GLN A 88 -4.26 -12.46 0.00
C GLN A 88 -5.67 -13.07 -0.02
N GLU A 89 -6.18 -13.45 -1.20
CA GLU A 89 -7.48 -14.12 -1.32
C GLU A 89 -7.47 -15.50 -0.68
N MET A 90 -6.45 -16.31 -0.95
CA MET A 90 -6.29 -17.63 -0.34
C MET A 90 -6.10 -17.53 1.18
N GLU A 91 -5.40 -16.49 1.65
CA GLU A 91 -5.23 -16.20 3.07
C GLU A 91 -6.60 -15.91 3.73
N ARG A 92 -7.42 -15.05 3.12
CA ARG A 92 -8.79 -14.77 3.61
C ARG A 92 -9.66 -16.04 3.67
N LYS A 93 -9.43 -16.98 2.75
CA LYS A 93 -10.10 -18.29 2.70
C LYS A 93 -9.48 -19.34 3.64
N GLN A 94 -8.50 -18.96 4.46
CA GLN A 94 -7.77 -19.84 5.37
C GLN A 94 -7.03 -20.99 4.66
N GLN A 95 -6.74 -20.84 3.36
CA GLN A 95 -5.96 -21.80 2.57
C GLN A 95 -4.47 -21.46 2.69
N TRP A 96 -3.93 -21.64 3.90
CA TRP A 96 -2.60 -21.13 4.29
C TRP A 96 -1.47 -21.61 3.37
N GLY A 97 -1.45 -22.90 3.02
CA GLY A 97 -0.41 -23.46 2.14
C GLY A 97 -0.46 -22.90 0.72
N SER A 98 -1.66 -22.76 0.14
CA SER A 98 -1.84 -22.15 -1.18
C SER A 98 -1.49 -20.68 -1.17
N SER A 99 -1.88 -19.95 -0.11
CA SER A 99 -1.53 -18.55 0.06
C SER A 99 -0.01 -18.34 0.14
N LEU A 100 0.69 -19.18 0.91
CA LEU A 100 2.15 -19.14 1.03
C LEU A 100 2.82 -19.38 -0.32
N ALA A 101 2.35 -20.36 -1.10
CA ALA A 101 2.88 -20.62 -2.44
C ALA A 101 2.76 -19.40 -3.37
N TRP A 102 1.63 -18.69 -3.32
CA TRP A 102 1.45 -17.47 -4.11
C TRP A 102 2.28 -16.29 -3.63
N TYR A 103 2.54 -16.16 -2.32
CA TYR A 103 3.48 -15.16 -1.82
C TYR A 103 4.93 -15.48 -2.23
N LEU A 104 5.32 -16.75 -2.25
CA LEU A 104 6.62 -17.16 -2.79
C LEU A 104 6.74 -16.85 -4.28
N GLN A 105 5.68 -17.10 -5.06
CA GLN A 105 5.63 -16.70 -6.47
C GLN A 105 5.80 -15.18 -6.64
N ALA A 106 5.10 -14.37 -5.83
CA ALA A 106 5.25 -12.92 -5.86
C ALA A 106 6.69 -12.47 -5.53
N GLN A 107 7.39 -13.20 -4.65
CA GLN A 107 8.79 -12.94 -4.33
C GLN A 107 9.73 -13.34 -5.48
N GLU A 108 9.42 -14.39 -6.25
CA GLU A 108 10.14 -14.71 -7.48
C GLU A 108 9.96 -13.61 -8.54
N ASP A 109 8.72 -13.10 -8.68
CA ASP A 109 8.39 -12.01 -9.62
C ASP A 109 9.07 -10.68 -9.22
N TYR A 110 9.17 -10.41 -7.91
CA TYR A 110 9.82 -9.22 -7.35
C TYR A 110 10.48 -9.51 -5.99
N ALA A 111 11.78 -9.77 -6.00
CA ALA A 111 12.54 -10.23 -4.83
C ALA A 111 12.53 -9.25 -3.64
N SER A 112 12.51 -7.94 -3.91
CA SER A 112 12.45 -6.90 -2.88
C SER A 112 11.03 -6.58 -2.39
N SER A 113 10.03 -7.40 -2.75
CA SER A 113 8.65 -7.23 -2.27
C SER A 113 8.57 -7.34 -0.77
N GLU A 114 8.24 -6.24 -0.11
CA GLU A 114 8.01 -6.26 1.33
C GLU A 114 6.64 -6.91 1.66
N ILE A 115 5.62 -6.71 0.80
CA ILE A 115 4.28 -7.31 1.00
C ILE A 115 4.37 -8.84 0.96
N ALA A 116 5.14 -9.39 0.03
CA ALA A 116 5.37 -10.83 -0.05
C ALA A 116 6.11 -11.36 1.18
N GLN A 117 7.18 -10.69 1.61
CA GLN A 117 7.96 -11.08 2.78
C GLN A 117 7.10 -11.09 4.06
N GLU A 118 6.28 -10.06 4.27
CA GLU A 118 5.35 -10.00 5.40
C GLU A 118 4.32 -11.13 5.36
N GLY A 119 3.78 -11.44 4.18
CA GLY A 119 2.86 -12.56 3.98
C GLY A 119 3.50 -13.91 4.28
N ILE A 120 4.70 -14.17 3.76
CA ILE A 120 5.48 -15.39 4.00
C ILE A 120 5.72 -15.58 5.50
N LEU A 121 6.20 -14.55 6.19
CA LEU A 121 6.48 -14.63 7.63
C LEU A 121 5.20 -14.95 8.42
N ARG A 122 4.13 -14.20 8.16
CA ARG A 122 2.84 -14.38 8.86
C ARG A 122 2.27 -15.79 8.68
N LEU A 123 2.29 -16.31 7.46
CA LEU A 123 1.77 -17.64 7.16
C LEU A 123 2.67 -18.76 7.64
N SER A 124 3.99 -18.58 7.57
CA SER A 124 4.95 -19.56 8.08
C SER A 124 4.74 -19.76 9.58
N SER A 125 4.61 -18.67 10.34
CA SER A 125 4.26 -18.73 11.76
C SER A 125 2.91 -19.42 11.97
N LYS A 126 1.89 -19.08 11.17
CA LYS A 126 0.55 -19.65 11.31
C LYS A 126 0.48 -21.16 11.04
N ILE A 127 1.27 -21.66 10.10
CA ILE A 127 1.33 -23.09 9.74
C ILE A 127 2.14 -23.88 10.77
N MET A 128 3.12 -23.26 11.42
CA MET A 128 3.96 -23.88 12.45
C MET A 128 3.37 -23.79 13.87
N GLU A 129 2.31 -23.02 14.08
CA GLU A 129 1.53 -23.04 15.33
C GLU A 129 0.83 -24.42 15.46
N PRO A 130 1.05 -25.16 16.56
CA PRO A 130 0.45 -26.48 16.80
C PRO A 130 -1.05 -26.45 17.07
#